data_AF-M2SV55-F1
#
_entry.id   AF-M2SV55-F1
#
_cell.length_a   1.000
_cell.length_b   1.000
_cell.length_c   1.000
_cell.angle_alpha   90.00
_cell.angle_beta   90.00
_cell.angle_gamma   90.00
#
_symmetry.space_group_name_H-M   'P 1'
#
loop_
_entity.id
_entity.type
_entity.pdbx_description
1 polymer ?
#
loop_
_entity_poly.entity_id
_entity_poly.type
_entity_poly.pdbx_seq_one_letter_code
_entity_poly.pdbx_strand_id
1 'polypeptide(L)'
;MDSSHRKIELQSPSDLSYLTSQIRTTARQKLDLHLPPVTSSTAEPDDLRRSVEDLVDAFVAQVLRGMRQNISINGIDVVNAVDDSDSAMQGIVGGEGEEEKTEVEREEFEAFDEKLRTKLGDAVARRDALIAKISQHRRTTPAVAAKAFEESFEREEEEVAGKWVGLEERVKEVREGDVAGVESGVRQEEVQRNWERAVEGLQALNKGLPETRARLERAGDVVGYLGGK
;
A
#
# COMPACT_ATOMS: atom_id res chain seq x y z
N MET A 1 -4.81 12.76 34.36
CA MET A 1 -3.74 13.78 34.36
C MET A 1 -2.98 13.58 33.06
N ASP A 2 -3.10 14.53 32.13
CA ASP A 2 -2.36 14.48 30.86
C ASP A 2 -0.86 14.39 31.16
N SER A 3 -0.17 13.39 30.60
CA SER A 3 1.28 13.30 30.67
C SER A 3 1.86 14.45 29.84
N SER A 4 2.09 15.59 30.49
CA SER A 4 2.35 16.89 29.87
C SER A 4 3.69 17.03 29.14
N HIS A 5 4.43 15.94 28.93
CA HIS A 5 5.73 15.94 28.27
C HIS A 5 5.82 14.83 27.22
N ARG A 6 6.39 15.21 26.07
CA ARG A 6 6.68 14.28 24.97
C ARG A 6 7.72 13.26 25.44
N LYS A 7 7.40 11.98 25.29
CA LYS A 7 8.36 10.89 25.50
C LYS A 7 9.47 10.91 24.44
N ILE A 8 10.64 10.41 24.82
CA ILE A 8 11.80 10.31 23.93
C ILE A 8 11.59 9.08 23.04
N GLU A 9 11.48 9.31 21.74
CA GLU A 9 11.33 8.23 20.75
C GLU A 9 12.70 7.69 20.33
N LEU A 10 12.88 6.39 20.48
CA LEU A 10 14.02 5.65 19.93
C LEU A 10 13.62 4.95 18.64
N GLN A 11 14.58 4.84 17.72
CA GLN A 11 14.37 4.18 16.43
C GLN A 11 14.36 2.65 16.59
N SER A 12 15.14 2.13 17.55
CA SER A 12 15.33 0.70 17.74
C SER A 12 15.60 0.34 19.21
N PRO A 13 15.33 -0.92 19.62
CA PRO A 13 15.75 -1.43 20.93
C PRO A 13 17.26 -1.37 21.16
N SER A 14 18.06 -1.53 20.09
CA SER A 14 19.52 -1.41 20.17
C SER A 14 19.98 -0.04 20.64
N ASP A 15 19.23 1.03 20.36
CA ASP A 15 19.58 2.37 20.84
C ASP A 15 19.47 2.47 22.37
N LEU A 16 18.49 1.80 22.97
CA LEU A 16 18.32 1.75 24.42
C LEU A 16 19.47 0.99 25.07
N SER A 17 19.85 -0.17 24.52
CA SER A 17 21.01 -0.95 24.98
C SER A 17 22.31 -0.16 24.84
N TYR A 18 22.49 0.57 23.73
CA TYR A 18 23.64 1.45 23.55
C TYR A 18 23.67 2.56 24.61
N LEU A 19 22.56 3.23 24.88
CA LEU A 19 22.49 4.28 25.90
C LEU A 19 22.79 3.75 27.31
N THR A 20 22.24 2.60 27.67
CA THR A 20 22.47 1.98 28.99
C THR A 20 23.95 1.58 29.17
N SER A 21 24.56 0.97 28.15
CA SER A 21 25.98 0.58 28.18
C SER A 21 26.90 1.80 28.19
N GLN A 22 26.58 2.84 27.41
CA GLN A 22 27.34 4.09 27.39
C GLN A 22 27.30 4.80 28.74
N ILE A 23 26.13 4.88 29.40
CA ILE A 23 25.98 5.48 30.73
C ILE A 23 26.82 4.71 31.75
N ARG A 24 26.69 3.38 31.81
CA ARG A 24 27.46 2.52 32.72
C ARG A 24 28.97 2.65 32.49
N THR A 25 29.40 2.61 31.23
CA THR A 25 30.82 2.74 30.86
C THR A 25 31.38 4.10 31.22
N THR A 26 30.63 5.18 30.95
CA THR A 26 31.05 6.54 31.28
C THR A 26 31.12 6.76 32.79
N ALA A 27 30.18 6.19 33.55
CA ALA A 27 30.18 6.24 35.01
C ALA A 27 31.44 5.57 35.57
N ARG A 28 31.77 4.36 35.07
CA ARG A 28 33.01 3.65 35.45
C ARG A 28 34.28 4.40 35.06
N GLN A 29 34.35 4.93 33.84
CA GLN A 29 35.49 5.73 33.39
C GLN A 29 35.72 6.96 34.27
N LYS A 30 34.64 7.64 34.69
CA LYS A 30 34.74 8.79 35.61
C LYS A 30 35.14 8.35 37.01
N LEU A 31 34.62 7.22 37.50
CA LEU A 31 35.03 6.65 38.78
C LEU A 31 36.53 6.34 38.75
N ASP A 32 37.01 5.65 37.73
CA ASP A 32 38.42 5.29 37.60
C ASP A 32 39.34 6.50 37.40
N LEU A 33 38.84 7.59 36.80
CA LEU A 33 39.60 8.85 36.68
C LEU A 33 39.80 9.54 38.03
N HIS A 34 38.78 9.53 38.89
CA HIS A 34 38.78 10.28 40.15
C HIS A 34 39.21 9.44 41.36
N LEU A 35 38.93 8.12 41.33
CA LEU A 35 39.32 7.12 42.31
C LEU A 35 39.98 5.94 41.55
N PRO A 36 41.24 6.10 41.10
CA PRO A 36 41.93 5.08 40.33
C PRO A 36 42.08 3.78 41.13
N PRO A 37 41.94 2.61 40.46
CA PRO A 37 42.08 1.33 41.13
C PRO A 37 43.51 1.15 41.65
N VAL A 38 43.65 0.82 42.93
CA VAL A 38 44.94 0.45 43.54
C VAL A 38 45.34 -0.95 43.07
N THR A 39 46.32 -1.03 42.16
CA THR A 39 46.76 -2.29 41.52
C THR A 39 47.87 -3.01 42.29
N SER A 40 48.35 -2.43 43.38
CA SER A 40 49.40 -3.04 44.22
C SER A 40 48.83 -4.23 44.99
N SER A 41 49.40 -5.42 44.77
CA SER A 41 49.02 -6.68 45.45
C SER A 41 49.24 -6.67 46.97
N THR A 42 49.74 -5.57 47.53
CA THR A 42 50.08 -5.35 48.94
C THR A 42 49.24 -4.25 49.60
N ALA A 43 48.35 -3.56 48.88
CA ALA A 43 47.49 -2.55 49.47
C ALA A 43 46.22 -3.18 50.04
N GLU A 44 45.80 -2.70 51.21
CA GLU A 44 44.48 -3.03 51.78
C GLU A 44 43.36 -2.63 50.80
N PRO A 45 42.26 -3.39 50.74
CA PRO A 45 41.13 -3.05 49.87
C PRO A 45 40.63 -1.63 50.17
N ASP A 46 40.50 -0.82 49.12
CA ASP A 46 40.00 0.55 49.25
C ASP A 46 38.48 0.53 49.48
N ASP A 47 38.10 0.48 50.76
CA ASP A 47 36.71 0.48 51.22
C ASP A 47 35.94 1.74 50.77
N LEU A 48 36.64 2.89 50.68
CA LEU A 48 36.03 4.13 50.21
C LEU A 48 35.68 4.01 48.73
N ARG A 49 36.59 3.52 47.90
CA ARG A 49 36.32 3.27 46.47
C ARG A 49 35.14 2.33 46.27
N ARG A 50 35.08 1.22 47.03
CA ARG A 50 33.95 0.27 46.96
C ARG A 50 32.63 0.94 47.32
N SER A 51 32.59 1.70 48.41
CA SER A 51 31.36 2.40 48.82
C SER A 51 30.89 3.43 47.79
N VAL A 52 31.82 4.11 47.11
CA VAL A 52 31.52 5.06 46.04
C VAL A 52 31.05 4.32 44.79
N GLU A 53 31.66 3.18 44.45
CA GLU A 53 31.25 2.31 43.35
C GLU A 53 29.80 1.84 43.54
N ASP A 54 29.47 1.31 44.72
CA ASP A 54 28.12 0.88 45.05
C ASP A 54 27.10 2.03 44.97
N LEU A 55 27.48 3.23 45.46
CA LEU A 55 26.60 4.41 45.41
C LEU A 55 26.37 4.91 43.97
N VAL A 56 27.43 4.89 43.15
CA VAL A 56 27.35 5.28 41.73
C VAL A 56 26.53 4.26 40.95
N ASP A 57 26.71 2.98 41.18
CA ASP A 57 25.95 1.92 40.52
C ASP A 57 24.46 1.98 40.91
N ALA A 58 24.15 2.18 42.19
CA ALA A 58 22.78 2.41 42.66
C ALA A 58 22.15 3.66 42.03
N PHE A 59 22.91 4.75 41.92
CA PHE A 59 22.46 5.98 41.26
C PHE A 59 22.19 5.76 39.77
N VAL A 60 23.10 5.09 39.06
CA VAL A 60 22.92 4.76 37.64
C VAL A 60 21.68 3.88 37.44
N ALA A 61 21.47 2.88 38.29
CA ALA A 61 20.28 2.03 38.25
C ALA A 61 18.98 2.82 38.44
N GLN A 62 18.95 3.76 39.39
CA GLN A 62 17.83 4.67 39.61
C GLN A 62 17.53 5.54 38.38
N VAL A 63 18.58 6.10 37.76
CA VAL A 63 18.46 6.92 36.54
C VAL A 63 17.91 6.10 35.38
N LEU A 64 18.46 4.90 35.14
CA LEU A 64 18.00 4.03 34.07
C LEU A 64 16.54 3.60 34.27
N ARG A 65 16.11 3.35 35.52
CA ARG A 65 14.72 3.05 35.86
C ARG A 65 13.79 4.23 35.56
N GLY A 66 14.17 5.45 35.94
CA GLY A 66 13.38 6.66 35.64
C GLY A 66 13.37 7.00 34.14
N MET A 67 14.44 6.68 33.43
CA MET A 67 14.56 6.89 31.98
C MET A 67 13.60 5.96 31.20
N ARG A 68 13.46 4.70 31.62
CA ARG A 68 12.55 3.72 30.99
C ARG A 68 11.09 4.17 30.97
N GLN A 69 10.64 4.96 31.95
CA GLN A 69 9.26 5.49 32.02
C GLN A 69 8.98 6.61 31.01
N ASN A 70 10.04 7.23 30.47
CA ASN A 70 9.96 8.39 29.59
C ASN A 70 10.46 8.12 28.17
N ILE A 71 10.76 6.85 27.83
CA ILE A 71 11.20 6.42 26.50
C ILE A 71 10.12 5.57 25.84
N SER A 72 9.89 5.83 24.56
CA SER A 72 9.10 4.99 23.66
C SER A 72 9.98 4.50 22.50
N ILE A 73 9.72 3.28 22.03
CA ILE A 73 10.39 2.68 20.87
C ILE A 73 9.34 2.52 19.79
N ASN A 74 9.46 3.27 18.70
CA ASN A 74 8.49 3.27 17.59
C ASN A 74 7.03 3.43 18.06
N GLY A 75 6.78 4.29 19.06
CA GLY A 75 5.45 4.51 19.62
C GLY A 75 4.95 3.47 20.64
N ILE A 76 5.75 2.45 20.96
CA ILE A 76 5.47 1.49 22.05
C ILE A 76 6.21 1.92 23.31
N ASP A 77 5.51 1.95 24.43
CA ASP A 77 6.11 2.29 25.73
C ASP A 77 6.96 1.13 26.26
N VAL A 78 8.19 1.43 26.69
CA VAL A 78 9.14 0.40 27.16
C VAL A 78 8.63 -0.28 28.43
N VAL A 79 7.84 0.42 29.26
CA VAL A 79 7.28 -0.12 30.50
C VAL A 79 6.13 -1.10 30.23
N ASN A 80 5.27 -0.80 29.26
CA ASN A 80 4.13 -1.65 28.90
C ASN A 80 4.58 -2.95 28.21
N ALA A 81 5.75 -2.96 27.56
CA ALA A 81 6.31 -4.17 26.97
C ALA A 81 6.72 -5.23 28.01
N VAL A 82 6.98 -4.83 29.27
CA VAL A 82 7.33 -5.75 30.36
C VAL A 82 6.05 -6.34 30.98
N ASP A 83 5.01 -5.51 31.20
CA ASP A 83 3.74 -5.97 31.80
C ASP A 83 2.94 -6.94 30.91
N ASP A 84 3.00 -6.81 29.57
CA ASP A 84 2.31 -7.73 28.66
C ASP A 84 3.05 -9.08 28.48
N SER A 85 4.31 -9.16 28.93
CA SER A 85 5.14 -10.38 28.90
C SER A 85 5.05 -11.21 30.19
N ASP A 86 4.40 -10.67 31.23
CA ASP A 86 4.39 -11.26 32.57
C ASP A 86 3.48 -12.51 32.68
N SER A 87 2.62 -12.76 31.70
CA SER A 87 1.85 -14.03 31.61
C SER A 87 2.62 -15.20 30.97
N ALA A 88 3.77 -14.96 30.35
CA ALA A 88 4.64 -16.02 29.80
C ALA A 88 5.92 -16.24 30.64
N MET A 89 6.18 -15.38 31.64
CA MET A 89 7.37 -15.42 32.50
C MET A 89 7.08 -15.95 33.91
N GLN A 90 5.97 -16.67 34.11
CA GLN A 90 5.70 -17.38 35.37
C GLN A 90 6.50 -18.70 35.44
N GLY A 91 7.84 -18.57 35.44
CA GLY A 91 8.78 -19.67 35.58
C GLY A 91 10.10 -19.29 36.28
N ILE A 92 10.32 -18.00 36.56
CA ILE A 92 11.54 -17.48 37.23
C ILE A 92 11.14 -16.70 38.50
N VAL A 93 10.21 -17.26 39.29
CA VAL A 93 10.05 -16.83 40.69
C VAL A 93 9.97 -18.09 41.53
N GLY A 94 11.15 -18.61 41.87
CA GLY A 94 11.31 -19.73 42.78
C GLY A 94 12.68 -19.68 43.42
N GLY A 95 12.76 -19.10 44.62
CA GLY A 95 13.89 -19.27 45.51
C GLY A 95 14.52 -17.95 45.96
N GLU A 96 14.13 -17.53 47.16
CA GLU A 96 14.82 -16.53 47.98
C GLU A 96 16.31 -16.91 48.15
N GLY A 97 17.21 -15.94 48.01
CA GLY A 97 18.58 -16.07 48.52
C GLY A 97 19.69 -15.68 47.53
N GLU A 98 20.24 -14.49 47.79
CA GLU A 98 21.67 -14.15 47.69
C GLU A 98 22.33 -13.95 46.31
N GLU A 99 23.07 -12.82 46.25
CA GLU A 99 24.05 -12.40 45.24
C GLU A 99 23.52 -11.81 43.92
N GLU A 100 23.14 -10.53 43.98
CA GLU A 100 23.23 -9.60 42.83
C GLU A 100 24.69 -9.51 42.35
N LYS A 101 25.11 -10.48 41.53
CA LYS A 101 26.29 -10.32 40.68
C LYS A 101 25.92 -9.38 39.55
N THR A 102 26.74 -8.35 39.40
CA THR A 102 26.81 -7.42 38.28
C THR A 102 26.71 -8.15 36.93
N GLU A 103 25.50 -8.28 36.41
CA GLU A 103 25.25 -8.66 35.02
C GLU A 103 25.71 -7.49 34.14
N VAL A 104 26.95 -7.60 33.67
CA VAL A 104 27.26 -7.17 32.31
C VAL A 104 26.20 -7.84 31.45
N GLU A 105 25.26 -7.06 30.88
CA GLU A 105 24.28 -7.53 29.90
C GLU A 105 25.07 -8.14 28.73
N ARG A 106 25.44 -9.42 28.89
CA ARG A 106 25.87 -10.27 27.81
C ARG A 106 24.63 -10.34 26.95
N GLU A 107 24.74 -9.85 25.72
CA GLU A 107 23.69 -10.04 24.72
C GLU A 107 23.31 -11.53 24.76
N GLU A 108 22.16 -11.81 25.35
CA GLU A 108 21.63 -13.17 25.40
C GLU A 108 21.15 -13.46 24.00
N PHE A 109 22.07 -13.93 23.16
CA PHE A 109 21.70 -14.49 21.88
C PHE A 109 20.87 -15.73 22.17
N GLU A 110 19.58 -15.67 21.87
CA GLU A 110 18.78 -16.88 21.74
C GLU A 110 19.53 -17.85 20.83
N ALA A 111 19.61 -19.11 21.24
CA ALA A 111 20.24 -20.13 20.41
C ALA A 111 19.54 -20.16 19.05
N PHE A 112 20.33 -20.19 17.97
CA PHE A 112 19.80 -20.25 16.60
C PHE A 112 18.76 -21.37 16.47
N ASP A 113 17.49 -21.01 16.21
CA ASP A 113 16.45 -21.99 15.93
C ASP A 113 16.66 -22.57 14.53
N GLU A 114 17.22 -23.79 14.48
CA GLU A 114 17.47 -24.52 13.24
C GLU A 114 16.16 -24.81 12.47
N LYS A 115 15.01 -24.88 13.16
CA LYS A 115 13.70 -25.05 12.51
C LYS A 115 13.26 -23.76 11.82
N LEU A 116 13.51 -22.60 12.42
CA LEU A 116 13.20 -21.32 11.79
C LEU A 116 14.15 -21.06 10.61
N ARG A 117 15.43 -21.42 10.75
CA ARG A 117 16.43 -21.30 9.70
C ARG A 117 16.10 -22.15 8.47
N THR A 118 15.70 -23.40 8.67
CA THR A 118 15.28 -24.29 7.58
C THR A 118 14.04 -23.73 6.87
N LYS A 119 13.02 -23.28 7.62
CA LYS A 119 11.84 -22.60 7.06
C LYS A 119 12.20 -21.33 6.27
N LEU A 120 13.14 -20.53 6.77
CA LEU A 120 13.63 -19.34 6.06
C LEU A 120 14.33 -19.74 4.76
N GLY A 121 15.18 -20.76 4.80
CA GLY A 121 15.83 -21.34 3.61
C GLY A 121 14.80 -21.79 2.56
N ASP A 122 13.78 -22.53 2.98
CA ASP A 122 12.70 -22.99 2.10
C ASP A 122 11.87 -21.83 1.52
N ALA A 123 11.63 -20.79 2.31
CA ALA A 123 10.92 -19.59 1.85
C ALA A 123 11.75 -18.83 0.80
N VAL A 124 13.05 -18.68 1.02
CA VAL A 124 13.98 -18.05 0.07
C VAL A 124 14.08 -18.86 -1.22
N ALA A 125 14.24 -20.18 -1.12
CA ALA A 125 14.28 -21.06 -2.30
C ALA A 125 12.98 -20.98 -3.12
N ARG A 126 11.82 -20.96 -2.44
CA ARG A 126 10.51 -20.78 -3.11
C ARG A 126 10.41 -19.42 -3.79
N ARG A 127 10.85 -18.35 -3.13
CA ARG A 127 10.88 -17.00 -3.70
C ARG A 127 11.70 -16.98 -4.99
N ASP A 128 12.92 -17.53 -4.96
CA ASP A 128 13.83 -17.50 -6.10
C ASP A 128 13.29 -18.35 -7.27
N ALA A 129 12.66 -19.50 -6.97
CA ALA A 129 11.97 -20.31 -7.97
C ALA A 129 10.79 -19.56 -8.63
N LEU A 130 10.01 -18.78 -7.87
CA LEU A 130 8.92 -17.97 -8.40
C LEU A 130 9.45 -16.81 -9.26
N ILE A 131 10.53 -16.15 -8.83
CA ILE A 131 11.19 -15.10 -9.63
C ILE A 131 11.67 -15.67 -10.97
N ALA A 132 12.28 -16.86 -10.96
CA ALA A 132 12.70 -17.54 -12.19
C ALA A 132 11.51 -17.86 -13.10
N LYS A 133 10.39 -18.36 -12.56
CA LYS A 133 9.15 -18.62 -13.33
C LYS A 133 8.57 -17.34 -13.94
N ILE A 134 8.52 -16.24 -13.19
CA ILE A 134 8.03 -14.95 -13.68
C ILE A 134 8.94 -14.44 -14.79
N SER A 135 10.26 -14.51 -14.62
CA SER A 135 11.23 -14.12 -15.64
C SER A 135 11.04 -14.91 -16.94
N GLN A 136 10.89 -16.23 -16.83
CA GLN A 136 10.60 -17.09 -17.97
C GLN A 136 9.27 -16.70 -18.64
N HIS A 137 8.21 -16.49 -17.86
CA HIS A 137 6.90 -16.09 -18.38
C HIS A 137 6.95 -14.75 -19.12
N ARG A 138 7.68 -13.76 -18.60
CA ARG A 138 7.89 -12.47 -19.27
C ARG A 138 8.65 -12.61 -20.59
N ARG A 139 9.53 -13.60 -20.70
CA ARG A 139 10.32 -13.85 -21.91
C ARG A 139 9.56 -14.65 -22.98
N THR A 140 8.81 -15.67 -22.57
CA THR A 140 8.21 -16.63 -23.53
C THR A 140 6.75 -16.35 -23.86
N THR A 141 5.97 -15.91 -22.88
CA THR A 141 4.51 -15.79 -23.06
C THR A 141 4.10 -14.76 -24.10
N PRO A 142 4.70 -13.56 -24.18
CA PRO A 142 4.30 -12.59 -25.21
C PRO A 142 4.48 -13.13 -26.63
N ALA A 143 5.60 -13.81 -26.90
CA ALA A 143 5.88 -14.37 -28.22
C ALA A 143 4.93 -15.55 -28.55
N VAL A 144 4.63 -16.41 -27.57
CA VAL A 144 3.70 -17.53 -27.77
C VAL A 144 2.27 -17.03 -27.97
N ALA A 145 1.84 -16.05 -27.17
CA ALA A 145 0.51 -15.46 -27.29
C ALA A 145 0.34 -14.71 -28.61
N ALA A 146 1.36 -13.98 -29.07
CA ALA A 146 1.34 -13.31 -30.37
C ALA A 146 1.19 -14.30 -31.52
N LYS A 147 1.96 -15.40 -31.52
CA LYS A 147 1.84 -16.46 -32.53
C LYS A 147 0.48 -17.14 -32.51
N ALA A 148 -0.03 -17.48 -31.34
CA ALA A 148 -1.35 -18.09 -31.22
C ALA A 148 -2.46 -17.16 -31.73
N PHE A 149 -2.31 -15.85 -31.52
CA PHE A 149 -3.22 -14.84 -32.05
C PHE A 149 -3.11 -14.73 -33.57
N GLU A 150 -1.89 -14.64 -34.11
CA GLU A 150 -1.61 -14.62 -35.56
C GLU A 150 -2.24 -15.83 -36.26
N GLU A 151 -2.00 -17.05 -35.76
CA GLU A 151 -2.60 -18.27 -36.30
C GLU A 151 -4.14 -18.29 -36.22
N SER A 152 -4.72 -17.71 -35.17
CA SER A 152 -6.18 -17.60 -35.05
C SER A 152 -6.77 -16.56 -36.00
N PHE A 153 -6.04 -15.47 -36.23
CA PHE A 153 -6.42 -14.38 -37.11
C PHE A 153 -6.36 -14.79 -38.58
N GLU A 154 -5.27 -15.47 -38.99
CA GLU A 154 -5.14 -16.03 -40.35
C GLU A 154 -6.27 -17.01 -40.66
N ARG A 155 -6.62 -17.88 -39.70
CA ARG A 155 -7.76 -18.80 -39.84
C ARG A 155 -9.09 -18.08 -40.02
N GLU A 156 -9.32 -17.01 -39.25
CA GLU A 156 -10.54 -16.19 -39.39
C GLU A 156 -10.57 -15.46 -40.74
N GLU A 157 -9.43 -14.94 -41.19
CA GLU A 157 -9.30 -14.27 -42.49
C GLU A 157 -9.58 -15.24 -43.64
N GLU A 158 -9.05 -16.47 -43.59
CA GLU A 158 -9.35 -17.52 -44.56
C GLU A 158 -10.84 -17.89 -44.58
N GLU A 159 -11.48 -18.02 -43.41
CA GLU A 159 -12.92 -18.29 -43.31
C GLU A 159 -13.76 -17.14 -43.88
N VAL A 160 -13.39 -15.90 -43.57
CA VAL A 160 -14.08 -14.70 -44.06
C VAL A 160 -13.89 -14.57 -45.57
N ALA A 161 -12.67 -14.75 -46.09
CA ALA A 161 -12.39 -14.77 -47.52
C ALA A 161 -13.19 -15.86 -48.24
N GLY A 162 -13.25 -17.07 -47.69
CA GLY A 162 -14.07 -18.16 -48.23
C GLY A 162 -15.57 -17.81 -48.26
N LYS A 163 -16.09 -17.17 -47.21
CA LYS A 163 -17.48 -16.68 -47.15
C LYS A 163 -17.74 -15.57 -48.18
N TRP A 164 -16.79 -14.66 -48.40
CA TRP A 164 -16.88 -13.61 -49.41
C TRP A 164 -16.87 -14.17 -50.83
N VAL A 165 -15.97 -15.09 -51.15
CA VAL A 165 -15.93 -15.77 -52.45
C VAL A 165 -17.25 -16.53 -52.70
N GLY A 166 -17.73 -17.29 -51.71
CA GLY A 166 -19.02 -17.98 -51.82
C GLY A 166 -20.25 -17.06 -51.85
N LEU A 167 -20.15 -15.83 -51.32
CA LEU A 167 -21.17 -14.80 -51.49
C LEU A 167 -21.10 -14.20 -52.90
N GLU A 168 -19.91 -13.92 -53.42
CA GLU A 168 -19.71 -13.40 -54.77
C GLU A 168 -20.18 -14.40 -55.84
N GLU A 169 -19.91 -15.70 -55.66
CA GLU A 169 -20.44 -16.76 -56.53
C GLU A 169 -21.97 -16.82 -56.48
N ARG A 170 -22.58 -16.79 -55.29
CA ARG A 170 -24.06 -16.73 -55.16
C ARG A 170 -24.66 -15.47 -55.76
N VAL A 171 -23.98 -14.32 -55.62
CA VAL A 171 -24.43 -13.06 -56.21
C VAL A 171 -24.31 -13.11 -57.74
N LYS A 172 -23.27 -13.72 -58.30
CA LYS A 172 -23.14 -13.95 -59.75
C LYS A 172 -24.24 -14.89 -60.26
N GLU A 173 -24.51 -15.98 -59.54
CA GLU A 173 -25.59 -16.93 -59.85
C GLU A 173 -26.97 -16.25 -59.80
N VAL A 174 -27.23 -15.39 -58.83
CA VAL A 174 -28.47 -14.58 -58.74
C VAL A 174 -28.51 -13.45 -59.78
N ARG A 175 -27.37 -12.94 -60.26
CA ARG A 175 -27.34 -11.93 -61.34
C ARG A 175 -27.64 -12.55 -62.72
N GLU A 176 -27.21 -13.79 -62.93
CA GLU A 176 -27.58 -14.58 -64.11
C GLU A 176 -29.01 -15.15 -64.00
N GLY A 177 -29.48 -15.40 -62.78
CA GLY A 177 -30.85 -15.76 -62.44
C GLY A 177 -31.76 -14.55 -62.19
N ASP A 178 -32.23 -13.91 -63.26
CA ASP A 178 -33.49 -13.16 -63.33
C ASP A 178 -33.82 -12.27 -62.09
N VAL A 179 -33.15 -11.12 -61.95
CA VAL A 179 -33.57 -10.06 -61.02
C VAL A 179 -34.82 -9.40 -61.59
N ALA A 180 -35.97 -10.03 -61.38
CA ALA A 180 -37.27 -9.51 -61.74
C ALA A 180 -37.56 -8.19 -61.01
N GLY A 181 -37.56 -7.09 -61.77
CA GLY A 181 -38.55 -6.02 -61.65
C GLY A 181 -38.62 -5.19 -60.37
N VAL A 182 -37.49 -4.87 -59.70
CA VAL A 182 -37.50 -3.82 -58.67
C VAL A 182 -37.25 -2.46 -59.34
N GLU A 183 -38.31 -1.70 -59.57
CA GLU A 183 -38.25 -0.28 -59.96
C GLU A 183 -37.59 0.53 -58.82
N SER A 184 -36.26 0.52 -58.78
CA SER A 184 -35.45 1.14 -57.73
C SER A 184 -35.58 2.67 -57.65
N GLY A 185 -36.11 3.33 -58.69
CA GLY A 185 -36.15 4.79 -58.78
C GLY A 185 -37.37 5.43 -58.11
N VAL A 186 -38.56 4.85 -58.25
CA VAL A 186 -39.83 5.52 -57.89
C VAL A 186 -39.92 5.80 -56.39
N ARG A 187 -39.49 4.84 -55.55
CA ARG A 187 -39.55 4.96 -54.10
C ARG A 187 -38.54 5.98 -53.56
N GLN A 188 -37.38 6.11 -54.19
CA GLN A 188 -36.32 7.03 -53.75
C GLN A 188 -36.72 8.48 -54.01
N GLU A 189 -37.33 8.76 -55.17
CA GLU A 189 -37.81 10.10 -55.49
C GLU A 189 -38.95 10.55 -54.57
N GLU A 190 -39.86 9.64 -54.20
CA GLU A 190 -40.92 9.93 -53.23
C GLU A 190 -40.38 10.25 -51.84
N VAL A 191 -39.37 9.50 -51.38
CA VAL A 191 -38.70 9.74 -50.10
C VAL A 191 -38.00 11.09 -50.11
N GLN A 192 -37.31 11.43 -51.20
CA GLN A 192 -36.63 12.72 -51.34
C GLN A 192 -37.62 13.89 -51.32
N ARG A 193 -38.70 13.82 -52.10
CA ARG A 193 -39.73 14.87 -52.12
C ARG A 193 -40.40 15.06 -50.76
N ASN A 194 -40.65 13.96 -50.03
CA ASN A 194 -41.22 14.05 -48.69
C ASN A 194 -40.24 14.65 -47.67
N TRP A 195 -38.94 14.33 -47.78
CA TRP A 195 -37.91 14.93 -46.94
C TRP A 195 -37.78 16.44 -47.19
N GLU A 196 -37.75 16.87 -48.44
CA GLU A 196 -37.71 18.30 -48.83
C GLU A 196 -38.91 19.06 -48.27
N ARG A 197 -40.12 18.53 -48.43
CA ARG A 197 -41.34 19.11 -47.86
C ARG A 197 -41.29 19.21 -46.33
N ALA A 198 -40.77 18.19 -45.65
CA ALA A 198 -40.65 18.18 -44.19
C ALA A 198 -39.66 19.24 -43.69
N VAL A 199 -38.52 19.39 -44.38
CA VAL A 199 -37.50 20.41 -44.04
C VAL A 199 -38.04 21.82 -44.27
N GLU A 200 -38.73 22.07 -45.39
CA GLU A 200 -39.37 23.37 -45.65
C GLU A 200 -40.45 23.70 -44.62
N GLY A 201 -41.29 22.73 -44.26
CA GLY A 201 -42.31 22.90 -43.22
C GLY A 201 -41.72 23.25 -41.85
N LEU A 202 -40.62 22.60 -41.46
CA LEU A 202 -39.90 22.92 -40.22
C LEU A 202 -39.29 24.33 -40.25
N GLN A 203 -38.74 24.77 -41.38
CA GLN A 203 -38.21 26.12 -41.52
C GLN A 203 -39.32 27.19 -41.45
N ALA A 204 -40.46 26.95 -42.09
CA ALA A 204 -41.62 27.84 -42.02
C ALA A 204 -42.16 27.95 -40.59
N LEU A 205 -42.26 26.81 -39.88
CA LEU A 205 -42.66 26.79 -38.48
C LEU A 205 -41.68 27.57 -37.59
N ASN A 206 -40.37 27.36 -37.76
CA ASN A 206 -39.36 28.10 -37.00
C ASN A 206 -39.44 29.62 -37.23
N LYS A 207 -39.75 30.05 -38.46
CA LYS A 207 -39.98 31.48 -38.77
C LYS A 207 -41.28 32.03 -38.18
N GLY A 208 -42.35 31.23 -38.11
CA GLY A 208 -43.67 31.64 -37.60
C GLY A 208 -43.84 31.55 -36.07
N LEU A 209 -43.04 30.73 -35.39
CA LEU A 209 -43.08 30.59 -33.92
C LEU A 209 -42.83 31.90 -33.16
N PRO A 210 -41.86 32.75 -33.52
CA PRO A 210 -41.65 34.05 -32.88
C PRO A 210 -42.86 34.99 -33.04
N GLU A 211 -43.51 35.00 -34.21
CA GLU A 211 -44.67 35.85 -34.44
C GLU A 211 -45.89 35.39 -33.64
N THR A 212 -46.16 34.08 -33.65
CA THR A 212 -47.27 33.50 -32.86
C THR A 212 -47.04 33.72 -31.36
N ARG A 213 -45.80 33.56 -30.87
CA ARG A 213 -45.41 33.93 -29.51
C ARG A 213 -45.65 35.41 -29.22
N ALA A 214 -45.22 36.32 -30.08
CA ALA A 214 -45.41 37.76 -29.88
C ALA A 214 -46.90 38.16 -29.93
N ARG A 215 -47.74 37.48 -30.71
CA ARG A 215 -49.20 37.66 -30.66
C ARG A 215 -49.78 37.17 -29.34
N LEU A 216 -49.28 36.06 -28.81
CA LEU A 216 -49.72 35.48 -27.55
C LEU A 216 -49.28 36.32 -26.34
N GLU A 217 -48.05 36.84 -26.32
CA GLU A 217 -47.57 37.79 -25.32
C GLU A 217 -48.42 39.07 -25.33
N ARG A 218 -48.67 39.66 -26.51
CA ARG A 218 -49.56 40.84 -26.64
C ARG A 218 -50.99 40.57 -26.17
N ALA A 219 -51.55 39.41 -26.51
CA ALA A 219 -52.87 39.02 -26.03
C ALA A 219 -52.87 38.84 -24.50
N GLY A 220 -51.79 38.29 -23.93
CA GLY A 220 -51.56 38.19 -22.50
C GLY A 220 -51.50 39.55 -21.81
N ASP A 221 -50.77 40.52 -22.37
CA ASP A 221 -50.69 41.89 -21.86
C ASP A 221 -52.06 42.58 -21.84
N VAL A 222 -52.85 42.39 -22.91
CA VAL A 222 -54.22 42.94 -22.98
C VAL A 222 -55.15 42.29 -21.96
N VAL A 223 -55.06 40.97 -21.77
CA VAL A 223 -55.82 40.25 -20.74
C VAL A 223 -55.40 40.70 -19.34
N GLY A 224 -54.10 40.90 -19.10
CA GLY A 224 -53.58 41.43 -17.83
C GLY A 224 -54.09 42.84 -17.55
N TYR A 225 -54.09 43.71 -18.56
CA TYR A 225 -54.60 45.07 -18.46
C TYR A 225 -56.12 45.11 -18.15
N LEU A 226 -56.91 44.22 -18.75
CA LEU A 226 -58.35 44.11 -18.48
C LEU A 226 -58.67 43.41 -17.15
N GLY A 227 -57.77 42.58 -16.63
CA GLY A 227 -57.94 41.77 -15.41
C GLY A 227 -57.63 42.49 -14.08
N GLY A 228 -57.05 43.69 -14.11
CA GLY A 228 -56.93 44.56 -12.94
C GLY A 228 -55.89 44.14 -11.89
N LYS A 229 -54.61 44.36 -12.21
CA LYS A 229 -53.65 45.06 -11.34
C LYS A 229 -52.57 45.72 -12.17
#